data_AF-A0A7C5I7E8-F1
#
_entry.id   AF-A0A7C5I7E8-F1
#
_cell.length_a   1.000
_cell.length_b   1.000
_cell.length_c   1.000
_cell.angle_alpha   90.00
_cell.angle_beta   90.00
_cell.angle_gamma   90.00
#
_symmetry.space_group_name_H-M   'P 1'
#
loop_
_entity.id
_entity.type
_entity.pdbx_description
1 polymer ?
#
loop_
_entity_poly.entity_id
_entity_poly.type
_entity_poly.pdbx_seq_one_letter_code
_entity_poly.pdbx_strand_id
1 'polypeptide(L)' 'MRVRKAVITAAAPQQRTLPLQTLIGPDGSPKSVLAILVEEAVSAGIEEVGVVVCPGDGEA' A
#
# COMPACT_ATOMS: atom_id res chain seq x y z
N MET A 1 -23.00 -3.92 7.20
CA MET A 1 -22.18 -4.36 6.05
C MET A 1 -20.78 -4.71 6.58
N ARG A 2 -20.14 -5.79 6.14
CA ARG A 2 -18.74 -6.11 6.50
C ARG A 2 -17.83 -5.73 5.32
N VAL A 3 -16.93 -4.77 5.54
CA VAL A 3 -15.91 -4.39 4.54
C VAL A 3 -14.77 -5.39 4.63
N ARG A 4 -14.47 -6.11 3.54
CA ARG A 4 -13.43 -7.17 3.49
C ARG A 4 -12.33 -6.91 2.46
N LYS A 5 -12.51 -5.89 1.60
CA LYS A 5 -11.61 -5.59 0.49
C LYS A 5 -11.20 -4.12 0.52
N ALA A 6 -9.95 -3.85 0.20
CA ALA A 6 -9.41 -2.50 0.04
C ALA A 6 -8.73 -2.34 -1.31
N VAL A 7 -8.74 -1.10 -1.83
CA VAL A 7 -7.99 -0.71 -3.03
C VAL A 7 -7.04 0.42 -2.66
N ILE A 8 -5.77 0.25 -2.97
CA ILE A 8 -4.72 1.27 -2.82
C ILE A 8 -4.35 1.77 -4.21
N THR A 9 -4.45 3.08 -4.45
CA THR A 9 -4.09 3.68 -5.74
C THR A 9 -2.66 4.21 -5.72
N ALA A 10 -1.83 3.70 -6.65
CA ALA A 10 -0.42 4.03 -6.81
C ALA A 10 -0.05 4.42 -8.27
N ALA A 11 -1.04 4.54 -9.15
CA ALA A 11 -0.84 4.76 -10.58
C ALA A 11 -0.79 6.24 -11.02
N ALA A 12 -0.99 7.20 -10.12
CA ALA A 12 -0.85 8.61 -10.49
C ALA A 12 0.64 8.93 -10.76
N PRO A 13 0.97 9.80 -11.75
CA PRO A 13 2.36 10.12 -12.07
C PRO A 13 3.20 10.59 -10.86
N GLN A 14 2.59 11.36 -9.97
CA GLN A 14 3.21 11.85 -8.73
C GLN A 14 3.25 10.81 -7.60
N GLN A 15 2.57 9.68 -7.77
CA GLN A 15 2.48 8.59 -6.79
C GLN A 15 3.22 7.32 -7.23
N ARG A 16 3.89 7.29 -8.40
CA ARG A 16 4.60 6.07 -8.86
C ARG A 16 5.72 5.63 -7.92
N THR A 17 6.46 6.57 -7.33
CA THR A 17 7.54 6.27 -6.38
C THR A 17 7.07 6.25 -4.93
N LEU A 18 5.90 6.81 -4.63
CA LEU A 18 5.36 6.94 -3.29
C LEU A 18 5.22 5.58 -2.57
N PRO A 19 4.70 4.50 -3.19
CA PRO A 19 4.66 3.16 -2.63
C PRO A 19 6.03 2.63 -2.16
N LEU A 20 7.10 3.01 -2.85
CA LEU A 20 8.47 2.55 -2.61
C LEU A 20 9.25 3.46 -1.66
N GLN A 21 8.71 4.63 -1.32
CA GLN A 21 9.35 5.55 -0.39
C GLN A 21 9.45 4.90 1.00
N THR A 22 10.66 4.90 1.57
CA THR A 22 10.87 4.40 2.93
C THR A 22 10.59 5.50 3.94
N LEU A 23 9.74 5.21 4.92
CA LEU A 23 9.43 6.03 6.08
C LEU A 23 9.72 5.24 7.37
N ILE A 24 9.69 5.92 8.52
CA ILE A 24 9.69 5.26 9.82
C ILE A 24 8.24 4.89 10.15
N GLY A 25 7.97 3.59 10.28
CA GLY A 25 6.66 3.07 10.63
C GLY A 25 6.29 3.33 12.10
N PRO A 26 5.03 3.06 12.49
CA PRO A 26 4.57 3.26 13.87
C PRO A 26 5.35 2.45 14.92
N ASP A 27 5.97 1.35 14.52
CA ASP A 27 6.84 0.50 15.34
C ASP A 27 8.29 0.99 15.43
N GLY A 28 8.61 2.13 14.80
CA GLY A 28 9.95 2.70 14.75
C GLY A 28 10.87 2.06 13.71
N SER A 29 10.40 1.08 12.94
CA SER A 29 11.20 0.42 11.90
C SER A 29 11.04 1.09 10.53
N PRO A 30 12.09 1.11 9.68
CA PRO A 30 11.96 1.60 8.31
C PRO A 30 11.06 0.67 7.49
N LYS A 31 10.03 1.23 6.84
CA LYS A 31 9.09 0.51 5.97
C LYS A 31 8.72 1.33 4.74
N SER A 32 8.38 0.65 3.65
CA SER A 32 7.81 1.34 2.49
C SER A 32 6.42 1.88 2.83
N VAL A 33 6.01 2.99 2.20
CA VAL A 33 4.64 3.53 2.37
C VAL A 33 3.60 2.46 2.02
N LEU A 34 3.83 1.65 0.98
CA LEU A 34 2.91 0.58 0.62
C LEU A 34 2.76 -0.47 1.73
N ALA A 35 3.86 -0.88 2.35
CA ALA A 35 3.82 -1.83 3.46
C ALA A 35 3.02 -1.26 4.63
N ILE A 36 3.24 0.00 4.98
CA ILE A 36 2.49 0.69 6.04
C ILE A 36 0.98 0.67 5.71
N LEU A 37 0.59 1.05 4.49
CA LEU A 37 -0.83 1.07 4.11
C LEU A 37 -1.49 -0.32 4.10
N VAL A 38 -0.76 -1.36 3.70
CA VAL A 38 -1.25 -2.74 3.72
C VAL A 38 -1.42 -3.25 5.15
N GLU A 39 -0.44 -3.00 6.03
CA GLU A 39 -0.50 -3.38 7.44
C GLU A 39 -1.70 -2.73 8.16
N GLU A 40 -1.96 -1.46 7.89
CA GLU A 40 -3.14 -0.73 8.41
C GLU A 40 -4.44 -1.36 7.90
N ALA A 41 -4.53 -1.66 6.60
CA ALA A 41 -5.72 -2.30 6.02
C ALA A 41 -5.98 -3.68 6.65
N VAL A 42 -4.95 -4.51 6.78
CA VAL A 42 -5.04 -5.83 7.41
C VAL A 42 -5.47 -5.70 8.88
N SER A 43 -4.90 -4.75 9.61
CA SER A 43 -5.25 -4.47 11.01
C SER A 43 -6.71 -4.03 11.18
N ALA A 44 -7.29 -3.39 10.15
CA ALA A 44 -8.70 -3.02 10.09
C ALA A 44 -9.64 -4.19 9.71
N GLY A 45 -9.12 -5.40 9.51
CA GLY A 45 -9.91 -6.59 9.16
C GLY A 45 -10.16 -6.76 7.66
N ILE A 46 -9.38 -6.09 6.80
CA ILE A 46 -9.38 -6.34 5.36
C ILE A 46 -8.66 -7.65 5.07
N GLU A 47 -9.26 -8.46 4.19
CA GLU A 47 -8.76 -9.78 3.82
C GLU A 47 -8.12 -9.80 2.44
N GLU A 48 -8.54 -8.90 1.54
CA GLU A 48 -8.01 -8.76 0.19
C GLU A 48 -7.62 -7.31 -0.08
N VAL A 49 -6.40 -7.08 -0.54
CA VAL A 49 -5.90 -5.76 -0.93
C VAL A 49 -5.54 -5.79 -2.42
N GLY A 50 -6.18 -4.92 -3.19
CA GLY A 50 -5.80 -4.63 -4.57
C GLY A 50 -4.95 -3.38 -4.64
N VAL A 51 -3.86 -3.39 -5.41
CA VAL A 51 -3.04 -2.21 -5.66
C VAL A 51 -3.13 -1.85 -7.13
N VAL A 52 -3.51 -0.61 -7.42
CA VAL A 52 -3.58 -0.09 -8.80
C VAL A 52 -2.26 0.60 -9.11
N VAL A 53 -1.49 0.04 -10.05
CA VAL A 53 -0.17 0.54 -10.46
C VAL A 53 -0.16 0.91 -11.95
N CYS A 54 0.83 1.69 -12.38
CA CYS A 54 1.08 1.85 -13.81
C CYS A 54 1.60 0.53 -14.41
N PRO A 55 1.33 0.26 -15.70
CA PRO A 55 1.92 -0.89 -16.40
C PRO A 55 3.45 -0.93 -16.24
N GLY A 56 3.99 -2.10 -15.91
CA GLY A 56 5.43 -2.33 -15.68
C GLY A 56 5.93 -2.13 -14.24
N ASP A 57 5.19 -1.42 -13.37
CA ASP A 57 5.64 -1.15 -11.99
C ASP A 57 5.46 -2.36 -11.03
N GLY A 58 4.63 -3.34 -11.40
CA GLY A 58 4.33 -4.52 -10.58
C GLY A 58 5.17 -5.77 -10.89
N GLU A 59 6.11 -5.67 -11.83
CA GLU A 59 6.93 -6.81 -12.30
C GLU A 59 8.35 -6.83 -11.69
N ALA A 60 8.61 -5.95 -10.71
CA ALA A 60 9.91 -5.79 -10.05
C ALA A 60 10.20 -6.85 -8.98
#